data_AF-A0A925VTE7-F1
#
_entry.id   AF-A0A925VTE7-F1
#
_cell.length_a   1.000
_cell.length_b   1.000
_cell.length_c   1.000
_cell.angle_alpha   90.00
_cell.angle_beta   90.00
_cell.angle_gamma   90.00
#
_symmetry.space_group_name_H-M   'P 1'
#
loop_
_entity.id
_entity.type
_entity.pdbx_description
1 polymer ?
#
loop_
_entity_poly.entity_id
_entity_poly.type
_entity_poly.pdbx_seq_one_letter_code
_entity_poly.pdbx_strand_id
1 'polypeptide(L)' 'RQLHQRRAAGLVSTHDLELAALEQEWPGQVRNFSFNSTFAEGQIHFDYHLTPGPCRSFNASQLMQLMGIEVDD' A
#
# COMPACT_ATOMS: atom_id res chain seq x y z
N ARG A 1 -16.31 -14.71 1.75
CA ARG A 1 -16.07 -14.10 3.09
C ARG A 1 -16.35 -15.13 4.20
N GLN A 2 -15.48 -16.13 4.38
CA GLN A 2 -15.70 -17.24 5.34
C GLN A 2 -14.74 -17.20 6.55
N LEU A 3 -13.52 -16.68 6.36
CA LEU A 3 -12.47 -16.66 7.39
C LEU A 3 -12.82 -15.77 8.58
N HIS A 4 -13.50 -14.65 8.33
CA HIS A 4 -13.93 -13.69 9.34
C HIS A 4 -14.86 -14.27 10.43
N GLN A 5 -15.61 -15.33 10.10
CA GLN A 5 -16.52 -15.99 11.05
C GLN A 5 -15.79 -16.95 11.99
N ARG A 6 -14.49 -17.17 11.78
CA ARG A 6 -13.66 -18.08 12.56
C ARG A 6 -12.69 -17.27 13.41
N ARG A 7 -12.25 -17.83 14.54
CA ARG A 7 -11.10 -17.31 15.30
C ARG A 7 -9.80 -17.61 14.55
N ALA A 8 -9.56 -16.85 13.49
CA ALA A 8 -8.38 -16.95 12.64
C ALA A 8 -7.77 -15.56 12.44
N ALA A 9 -6.45 -15.52 12.31
CA ALA A 9 -5.70 -14.32 11.92
C ALA A 9 -4.96 -14.61 10.61
N GLY A 10 -4.85 -13.60 9.75
CA GLY A 10 -4.16 -13.71 8.48
C GLY A 10 -3.67 -12.34 8.01
N LEU A 11 -2.66 -12.36 7.15
CA LEU A 11 -2.10 -11.18 6.50
C LEU A 11 -2.24 -11.37 4.99
N VAL A 12 -2.59 -10.30 4.29
CA VAL A 12 -2.69 -10.27 2.83
C VAL A 12 -1.93 -9.05 2.36
N SER A 13 -0.91 -9.25 1.53
CA SER A 13 -0.26 -8.19 0.77
C SER A 13 -0.91 -8.09 -0.60
N THR A 14 -1.29 -6.89 -1.03
CA THR A 14 -1.88 -6.65 -2.34
C THR A 14 -1.46 -5.29 -2.87
N HIS A 15 -1.45 -5.15 -4.20
CA HIS A 15 -1.34 -3.85 -4.89
C HIS A 15 -2.73 -3.27 -5.25
N ASP A 16 -3.80 -4.03 -5.02
CA ASP A 16 -5.17 -3.61 -5.28
C ASP A 16 -5.66 -2.65 -4.17
N LEU A 17 -5.83 -1.38 -4.53
CA LEU A 17 -6.33 -0.34 -3.64
C LEU A 17 -7.82 -0.48 -3.33
N GLU A 18 -8.60 -1.14 -4.19
CA GLU A 18 -10.03 -1.39 -3.92
C GLU A 18 -10.19 -2.29 -2.70
N LEU A 19 -9.26 -3.23 -2.47
CA LEU A 19 -9.25 -4.06 -1.27
C LEU A 19 -9.09 -3.26 0.02
N ALA A 20 -8.50 -2.05 -0.03
CA ALA A 20 -8.40 -1.20 1.16
C ALA A 20 -9.78 -0.73 1.66
N ALA A 21 -10.80 -0.69 0.80
CA ALA A 21 -12.16 -0.35 1.23
C ALA A 21 -12.76 -1.38 2.21
N LEU A 22 -12.22 -2.61 2.27
CA LEU A 22 -12.71 -3.67 3.16
C LEU A 22 -12.59 -3.31 4.65
N GLU A 23 -11.64 -2.45 5.03
CA GLU A 23 -11.54 -1.95 6.41
C GLU A 23 -12.78 -1.13 6.81
N GLN A 24 -13.37 -0.38 5.87
CA GLN A 24 -14.58 0.40 6.12
C GLN A 24 -15.82 -0.49 6.19
N GLU A 25 -15.86 -1.56 5.40
CA GLU A 25 -16.95 -2.54 5.42
C GLU A 25 -16.95 -3.44 6.68
N TRP A 26 -15.77 -3.73 7.23
CA TRP A 26 -15.58 -4.65 8.37
C TRP A 26 -14.74 -4.02 9.49
N PRO A 27 -15.23 -2.92 10.10
CA PRO A 27 -14.48 -2.19 11.11
C PRO A 27 -14.15 -3.10 12.30
N GLY A 28 -12.89 -3.03 12.76
CA GLY A 28 -12.38 -3.79 13.90
C GLY A 28 -11.97 -5.24 13.58
N GLN A 29 -12.18 -5.72 12.36
CA GLN A 29 -11.83 -7.08 11.97
C GLN A 29 -10.90 -7.13 10.75
N VAL A 30 -10.97 -6.11 9.88
CA VAL A 30 -9.96 -5.81 8.88
C VAL A 30 -9.27 -4.51 9.28
N ARG A 31 -7.95 -4.44 9.10
CA ARG A 31 -7.13 -3.24 9.32
C ARG A 31 -6.16 -3.10 8.17
N ASN A 32 -6.07 -1.92 7.58
CA ASN A 32 -5.09 -1.67 6.54
C ASN A 32 -3.76 -1.22 7.15
N PHE A 33 -2.70 -1.67 6.51
CA PHE A 33 -1.36 -1.17 6.75
C PHE A 33 -0.63 -1.05 5.43
N SER A 34 0.33 -0.14 5.37
CA SER A 34 1.13 0.10 4.18
C SER A 34 2.57 0.47 4.53
N PHE A 35 3.46 0.11 3.61
CA PHE A 35 4.80 0.70 3.53
C PHE A 35 4.71 1.93 2.65
N ASN A 36 5.43 2.99 3.03
CA ASN A 36 5.51 4.20 2.23
C ASN A 36 6.94 4.39 1.71
N SER A 37 7.04 5.17 0.64
CA SER A 37 8.32 5.62 0.11
C SER A 37 8.32 7.13 -0.02
N THR A 38 9.48 7.73 0.18
CA THR A 38 9.72 9.15 -0.11
C THR A 38 10.69 9.28 -1.28
N PHE A 39 10.51 10.34 -2.06
CA PHE A 39 11.44 10.70 -3.13
C PHE A 39 12.26 11.90 -2.67
N ALA A 40 13.57 11.76 -2.60
CA ALA A 40 14.49 12.82 -2.23
C ALA A 40 15.76 12.70 -3.07
N GLU A 41 16.25 13.83 -3.59
CA GLU A 41 17.55 13.90 -4.29
C GLU A 41 17.70 12.90 -5.47
N GLY A 42 16.61 12.62 -6.19
CA GLY A 42 16.64 11.67 -7.30
C GLY A 42 16.72 10.20 -6.86
N GLN A 43 16.47 9.91 -5.58
CA GLN A 43 16.47 8.56 -5.02
C GLN A 43 15.16 8.27 -4.32
N ILE A 44 14.79 6.99 -4.34
CA ILE A 44 13.63 6.48 -3.60
C ILE A 44 14.12 5.90 -2.28
N HIS A 45 13.57 6.43 -1.19
CA HIS A 45 13.84 5.98 0.15
C HIS A 45 12.65 5.20 0.67
N PHE A 46 12.89 3.93 1.01
CA PHE A 46 11.95 3.09 1.73
C PHE A 46 12.37 3.07 3.20
N ASP A 47 11.47 3.46 4.09
CA ASP A 47 11.71 3.41 5.54
C ASP A 47 11.49 2.01 6.13
N TYR A 48 10.88 1.11 5.35
CA TYR A 48 10.49 -0.25 5.73
C TYR A 48 9.62 -0.30 6.99
N HIS A 49 8.91 0.79 7.32
CA HIS A 49 8.02 0.85 8.47
C HIS A 49 6.57 0.62 8.06
N LEU A 50 5.90 -0.24 8.84
CA LEU A 50 4.49 -0.51 8.68
C LEU A 50 3.67 0.64 9.27
N THR A 51 2.92 1.36 8.44
CA THR A 51 2.08 2.48 8.85
C THR A 51 0.59 2.13 8.77
N PRO A 52 -0.26 2.60 9.69
CA PRO A 52 -1.70 2.39 9.61
C PRO A 52 -2.32 3.05 8.36
N GLY A 53 -3.24 2.33 7.72
CA GLY A 53 -3.99 2.79 6.55
C GLY A 53 -3.39 2.37 5.20
N PRO A 54 -4.11 2.64 4.10
CA PRO A 54 -3.63 2.34 2.75
C PRO A 54 -2.45 3.22 2.35
N CYS A 55 -1.67 2.74 1.36
CA CYS A 55 -0.53 3.47 0.83
C CYS A 55 -0.99 4.79 0.20
N ARG A 56 -0.30 5.89 0.55
CA ARG A 56 -0.67 7.25 0.10
C ARG A 56 0.26 7.81 -0.97
N SER A 57 1.51 7.34 -1.05
CA SER A 57 2.48 7.80 -2.02
C SER A 57 2.87 6.68 -2.98
N PHE A 58 2.35 6.79 -4.21
CA PHE A 58 2.87 6.03 -5.34
C PHE A 58 3.70 6.97 -6.20
N ASN A 59 5.01 6.99 -5.96
CA ASN A 59 5.94 7.72 -6.81
C ASN A 59 6.33 6.86 -8.04
N ALA A 60 5.37 6.11 -8.59
CA ALA A 60 5.61 5.19 -9.69
C ALA A 60 6.11 5.92 -10.93
N SER A 61 5.51 7.07 -11.27
CA SER A 61 5.96 7.91 -12.38
C SER A 61 7.38 8.43 -12.19
N GLN A 62 7.74 8.85 -10.97
CA GLN A 62 9.10 9.30 -10.65
C GLN A 62 10.11 8.15 -10.71
N LEU A 63 9.73 6.95 -10.25
CA LEU A 63 10.53 5.75 -10.38
C LEU A 63 10.77 5.40 -11.86
N MET A 64 9.73 5.46 -12.68
CA MET A 64 9.80 5.20 -14.11
C MET A 64 10.73 6.20 -14.81
N GLN A 65 10.63 7.49 -14.48
CA GLN A 65 11.55 8.52 -14.96
C GLN A 65 13.01 8.24 -14.58
N LEU A 66 13.28 7.79 -13.35
CA LEU A 66 14.64 7.38 -12.94
C LEU A 66 15.17 6.16 -13.72
N MET A 67 14.28 5.27 -14.18
CA MET A 67 14.66 4.15 -15.04
C MET A 67 14.86 4.56 -16.52
N GLY A 68 14.71 5.85 -16.85
CA GLY A 68 14.80 6.36 -18.22
C GLY A 68 13.55 6.11 -19.06
N ILE A 69 12.41 5.81 -18.41
CA ILE A 69 11.12 5.64 -19.08
C ILE A 69 10.45 7.01 -19.13
N GLU A 70 10.14 7.48 -20.33
CA GLU A 70 9.31 8.67 -20.53
C GLU A 70 7.88 8.36 -20.07
N VAL A 71 7.36 9.17 -19.16
CA VAL A 71 5.99 9.08 -18.67
C VAL A 71 5.26 10.32 -19.16
N ASP A 72 4.31 10.13 -20.08
CA ASP A 72 3.43 11.20 -20.55
C ASP A 72 2.43 11.57 -19.42
N ASP A 73 2.23 12.88 -19.23
CA ASP A 73 1.33 13.47 -18.21
C ASP A 73 -0.16 13.15 -18.43
#